data_AF-A0A2D5TTK8-F1
#
_entry.id   AF-A0A2D5TTK8-F1
#
_cell.length_a   1.000
_cell.length_b   1.000
_cell.length_c   1.000
_cell.angle_alpha   90.00
_cell.angle_beta   90.00
_cell.angle_gamma   90.00
#
_symmetry.space_group_name_H-M   'P 1'
#
loop_
_entity.id
_entity.type
_entity.pdbx_description
1 polymer ?
#
loop_
_entity_poly.entity_id
_entity_poly.type
_entity_poly.pdbx_seq_one_letter_code
_entity_poly.pdbx_strand_id
1 'polypeptide(L)' 'MTKDQFHIEVEDISLYPLERSADYHFWEEITFTELSENILAELSDDKLKTFSGVIRNGSAFKLNEYFYRIKTD' A
#
# COMPACT_ATOMS: atom_id res chain seq x y z
N MET A 1 9.51 4.60 -17.76
CA MET A 1 8.12 4.10 -17.79
C MET A 1 8.19 2.61 -18.04
N THR A 2 8.24 1.80 -16.98
CA THR A 2 8.31 0.34 -17.09
C THR A 2 6.87 -0.16 -17.00
N LYS A 3 6.36 -0.71 -18.10
CA LYS A 3 5.01 -1.27 -18.19
C LYS A 3 5.09 -2.76 -17.89
N ASP A 4 4.53 -3.18 -16.77
CA ASP A 4 4.34 -4.60 -16.47
C ASP A 4 3.32 -5.24 -17.42
N GLN A 5 3.60 -6.47 -17.83
CA GLN A 5 2.86 -7.24 -18.86
C GLN A 5 1.40 -7.54 -18.48
N PHE A 6 0.98 -7.19 -17.27
CA PHE A 6 -0.37 -7.46 -16.77
C PHE A 6 -1.37 -6.32 -17.02
N HIS A 7 -0.95 -5.17 -17.54
CA HIS A 7 -1.85 -4.03 -17.85
C HIS A 7 -2.76 -3.67 -16.65
N ILE A 8 -2.26 -3.90 -15.45
CA ILE A 8 -2.92 -3.47 -14.23
C ILE A 8 -2.41 -2.05 -14.08
N GLU A 9 -3.26 -1.08 -14.42
CA GLU A 9 -3.11 0.26 -13.90
C GLU A 9 -3.25 0.13 -12.38
N VAL A 10 -2.16 -0.21 -11.70
CA VAL A 10 -2.08 -0.07 -10.24
C VAL A 10 -2.22 1.43 -10.05
N GLU A 11 -3.44 1.86 -9.77
CA GLU A 11 -3.72 3.28 -9.60
C GLU A 11 -2.75 3.84 -8.57
N ASP A 12 -2.08 4.92 -8.97
CA ASP A 12 -0.85 5.36 -8.35
C ASP A 12 -1.14 5.88 -6.93
N ILE A 13 -0.88 5.03 -5.94
CA ILE A 13 -1.01 5.38 -4.52
C ILE A 13 0.21 6.19 -4.04
N SER A 14 1.22 6.42 -4.88
CA SER A 14 2.45 7.13 -4.51
C SER A 14 2.23 8.62 -4.24
N LEU A 15 1.13 9.16 -4.77
CA LEU A 15 0.70 10.54 -4.55
C LEU A 15 0.07 10.76 -3.16
N TYR A 16 -0.25 9.68 -2.43
CA TYR A 16 -0.92 9.78 -1.15
C TYR A 16 0.07 9.55 -0.01
N PRO A 17 -0.02 10.34 1.08
CA PRO A 17 0.71 10.04 2.31
C PRO A 17 0.24 8.69 2.86
N LEU A 18 1.20 7.80 3.14
CA LEU A 18 0.93 6.46 3.64
C LEU A 18 1.35 6.36 5.10
N GLU A 19 0.58 5.60 5.86
CA GLU A 19 0.86 5.28 7.25
C GLU A 19 0.83 3.78 7.46
N ARG A 20 1.68 3.30 8.38
CA ARG A 20 1.61 1.95 8.90
C ARG A 20 1.36 1.92 10.40
N SER A 21 0.78 0.85 10.89
CA SER A 21 0.55 0.64 12.32
C SER A 21 0.68 -0.83 12.68
N ALA A 22 1.33 -1.16 13.79
CA ALA A 22 1.39 -2.54 14.28
C ALA A 22 0.14 -2.93 15.07
N ASP A 23 -0.51 -1.96 15.72
CA ASP A 23 -1.54 -2.15 16.73
C ASP A 23 -2.86 -1.43 16.43
N TYR A 24 -2.95 -0.74 15.29
CA TYR A 24 -4.07 0.12 14.89
C TYR A 24 -4.28 1.37 15.77
N HIS A 25 -3.45 1.59 16.79
CA HIS A 25 -3.55 2.72 17.72
C HIS A 25 -2.53 3.80 17.39
N PHE A 26 -1.31 3.41 17.02
CA PHE A 26 -0.25 4.34 16.62
C PHE A 26 0.10 4.16 15.15
N TRP A 27 0.03 5.25 14.39
CA TRP A 27 0.30 5.28 12.96
C TRP A 27 1.59 6.04 12.68
N GLU A 28 2.53 5.37 12.02
CA GLU A 28 3.81 5.90 11.58
C GLU A 28 3.76 6.21 10.09
N GLU A 29 4.30 7.37 9.69
CA GLU A 29 4.43 7.70 8.28
C GLU A 29 5.44 6.75 7.61
N ILE A 30 5.09 6.25 6.43
CA ILE A 30 5.96 5.41 5.60
C ILE A 30 5.96 5.96 4.17
N THR A 31 7.12 5.94 3.52
CA THR A 31 7.19 6.34 2.11
C THR A 31 6.68 5.22 1.20
N PHE A 32 6.10 5.60 0.06
CA PHE A 32 5.72 4.62 -0.97
C PHE A 32 6.92 3.79 -1.45
N THR A 33 8.10 4.40 -1.57
CA THR A 33 9.33 3.70 -1.95
C THR A 33 9.67 2.58 -0.95
N GLU A 34 9.69 2.87 0.35
CA GLU A 34 9.97 1.87 1.38
C GLU A 34 8.92 0.75 1.38
N LEU A 35 7.64 1.11 1.27
CA LEU A 35 6.55 0.14 1.18
C LEU A 35 6.72 -0.74 -0.06
N SER A 36 7.04 -0.13 -1.20
CA SER A 36 7.15 -0.81 -2.49
C SER A 36 8.31 -1.79 -2.51
N GLU A 37 9.51 -1.36 -2.11
CA GLU A 37 10.72 -2.16 -2.17
C GLU A 37 10.75 -3.28 -1.12
N ASN A 38 10.15 -3.08 0.06
CA ASN A 38 10.22 -4.06 1.15
C ASN A 38 8.97 -4.95 1.24
N ILE A 39 7.78 -4.42 0.95
CA ILE A 39 6.53 -5.13 1.20
C ILE A 39 5.84 -5.49 -0.10
N LEU A 40 5.61 -4.52 -1.01
CA LEU A 40 4.87 -4.78 -2.25
C LEU A 40 5.66 -5.67 -3.22
N ALA A 41 6.99 -5.58 -3.24
CA ALA A 41 7.85 -6.44 -4.05
C ALA A 41 7.72 -7.94 -3.71
N GLU A 42 7.31 -8.27 -2.48
CA GLU A 42 7.07 -9.65 -2.05
C GLU A 42 5.64 -10.14 -2.31
N LEU A 43 4.72 -9.25 -2.71
CA LEU A 43 3.32 -9.57 -2.94
C LEU A 43 3.06 -10.00 -4.38
N SER A 44 2.15 -10.94 -4.55
CA SER A 44 1.60 -11.28 -5.86
C SER A 44 0.70 -10.16 -6.40
N ASP A 45 0.60 -10.02 -7.72
CA ASP A 45 -0.25 -9.04 -8.42
C ASP A 45 -1.69 -8.94 -7.89
N ASP A 46 -2.30 -10.08 -7.56
CA ASP A 46 -3.66 -10.14 -7.01
C ASP A 46 -3.77 -9.46 -5.64
N LYS A 47 -2.77 -9.67 -4.77
CA LYS A 47 -2.67 -8.99 -3.48
C LYS A 47 -2.39 -7.50 -3.66
N LEU A 48 -1.56 -7.12 -4.63
CA LEU A 48 -1.28 -5.71 -4.92
C LEU A 48 -2.54 -4.96 -5.35
N LYS A 49 -3.33 -5.54 -6.26
CA LYS A 49 -4.64 -5.00 -6.64
C LYS A 49 -5.57 -4.81 -5.45
N THR A 50 -5.68 -5.84 -4.62
CA THR A 50 -6.55 -5.82 -3.44
C THR A 50 -6.08 -4.76 -2.45
N PHE A 51 -4.78 -4.70 -2.19
CA PHE A 51 -4.16 -3.72 -1.32
C PHE A 51 -4.49 -2.29 -1.77
N SER A 52 -4.13 -1.92 -2.99
CA SER A 52 -4.37 -0.58 -3.55
C SER A 52 -5.86 -0.21 -3.55
N GLY A 53 -6.74 -1.17 -3.87
CA GLY A 53 -8.19 -0.96 -3.82
C GLY A 53 -8.72 -0.65 -2.41
N VAL A 54 -8.23 -1.35 -1.39
CA VAL A 54 -8.69 -1.17 0.00
C VAL A 54 -8.18 0.16 0.58
N ILE A 55 -6.89 0.45 0.44
CA ILE A 55 -6.32 1.67 1.03
C ILE A 55 -6.85 2.95 0.37
N ARG A 56 -7.17 2.89 -0.92
CA ARG A 56 -7.83 3.99 -1.63
C ARG A 56 -9.23 4.29 -1.11
N ASN A 57 -9.94 3.26 -0.63
CA ASN A 57 -11.25 3.44 -0.02
C ASN A 57 -11.15 3.99 1.43
N GLY A 58 -9.97 4.46 1.85
CA GLY A 58 -9.72 4.98 3.20
C GLY A 58 -9.65 3.91 4.28
N SER A 59 -9.68 2.63 3.90
CA SER A 59 -9.62 1.51 4.84
C SER A 59 -8.19 1.04 5.02
N ALA A 60 -7.84 0.58 6.23
CA ALA A 60 -6.55 -0.04 6.44
C ALA A 60 -6.52 -1.47 5.89
N PHE A 61 -5.37 -1.86 5.35
CA PHE A 61 -5.11 -3.20 4.86
C PHE A 61 -3.96 -3.82 5.65
N LYS A 62 -4.13 -5.06 6.13
CA LYS A 62 -3.08 -5.77 6.88
C LYS A 62 -2.15 -6.50 5.93
N LEU A 63 -0.85 -6.19 5.98
CA LEU A 63 0.22 -6.94 5.33
C LEU A 63 1.23 -7.38 6.38
N ASN A 64 1.50 -8.68 6.44
CA ASN A 64 2.39 -9.27 7.43
C ASN A 64 1.99 -8.88 8.86
N GLU A 65 2.87 -8.18 9.58
CA GLU A 65 2.66 -7.75 10.97
C GLU A 65 2.09 -6.33 11.09
N TYR A 66 1.95 -5.60 9.99
CA TYR A 66 1.53 -4.20 9.99
C TYR A 66 0.22 -3.99 9.23
N PHE A 67 -0.54 -3.00 9.66
CA PHE A 67 -1.63 -2.39 8.93
C PHE A 67 -1.12 -1.20 8.16
N TYR A 68 -1.64 -0.97 6.97
CA TYR A 68 -1.24 0.10 6.08
C TYR A 68 -2.49 0.83 5.60
N ARG A 69 -2.44 2.15 5.54
CA ARG A 69 -3.53 2.96 5.01
C ARG A 69 -3.00 4.22 4.34
N ILE A 70 -3.85 4.85 3.55
CA ILE A 70 -3.64 6.25 3.19
C ILE A 70 -4.01 7.11 4.40
N LYS A 71 -3.14 8.08 4.71
CA LYS A 71 -3.42 9.10 5.72
C LYS A 71 -4.61 9.93 5.26
N THR A 72 -5.72 9.76 5.93
CA THR A 72 -6.92 10.58 5.80
C THR A 72 -6.84 11.68 6.86
N ASP A 73 -6.61 12.91 6.41
CA ASP A 73 -6.70 14.12 7.27
C ASP A 73 -8.11 14.29 7.85
#